data_AF-A0A4S2RTU3-F1
#
_entry.id   AF-A0A4S2RTU3-F1
#
_cell.length_a   1.000
_cell.length_b   1.000
_cell.length_c   1.000
_cell.angle_alpha   90.00
_cell.angle_beta   90.00
_cell.angle_gamma   90.00
#
_symmetry.space_group_name_H-M   'P 1'
#
loop_
_entity.id
_entity.type
_entity.pdbx_description
1 polymer ?
#
loop_
_entity_poly.entity_id
_entity_poly.type
_entity_poly.pdbx_seq_one_letter_code
_entity_poly.pdbx_strand_id
1 'polypeptide(L)'
;MGPFVPGGSGDFASTPAQKKAAAGTIETELEPNTKKAAEHADADTGTAQKGFEGWETAAGLKKVADTWDQQVKNLMGRLAAEKTALRGASGLFARNDTGIGNQFLATPSKLNGL
;
A
#
# COMPACT_ATOMS: atom_id res chain seq x y z
N MET A 1 -32.57 -20.67 28.32
CA MET A 1 -31.57 -21.18 27.36
C MET A 1 -31.90 -20.64 25.97
N GLY A 2 -31.42 -19.42 25.67
CA GLY A 2 -31.53 -18.84 24.33
C GLY A 2 -30.20 -19.04 23.59
N PRO A 3 -30.19 -19.29 22.28
CA PRO A 3 -28.98 -19.67 21.58
C PRO A 3 -28.04 -18.47 21.50
N PHE A 4 -26.80 -18.65 21.94
CA PHE A 4 -25.69 -17.81 21.52
C PHE A 4 -25.61 -17.92 20.00
N VAL A 5 -26.11 -16.89 19.31
CA VAL A 5 -25.85 -16.74 17.88
C VAL A 5 -24.37 -16.33 17.80
N PRO A 6 -23.49 -17.13 17.16
CA PRO A 6 -22.12 -16.70 16.90
C PRO A 6 -22.22 -15.38 16.15
N GLY A 7 -21.51 -14.35 16.62
CA GLY A 7 -21.45 -13.06 15.93
C GLY A 7 -21.19 -13.32 14.45
N GLY A 8 -22.09 -12.80 13.60
CA GLY A 8 -22.05 -13.07 12.16
C GLY A 8 -20.64 -12.84 11.62
N SER A 9 -20.22 -13.73 10.72
CA SER A 9 -18.99 -13.54 9.95
C SER A 9 -19.08 -12.19 9.24
N GLY A 10 -18.55 -11.14 9.88
CA GLY A 10 -18.44 -9.81 9.31
C GLY A 10 -17.49 -9.97 8.14
N ASP A 11 -18.05 -10.12 6.94
CA ASP A 11 -17.26 -10.35 5.75
C ASP A 11 -16.48 -9.07 5.50
N PHE A 12 -15.17 -9.11 5.75
CA PHE A 12 -14.32 -7.98 5.41
C PHE A 12 -14.46 -7.75 3.90
N ALA A 13 -14.58 -6.48 3.46
CA ALA A 13 -14.72 -6.13 2.05
C ALA A 13 -13.58 -6.66 1.13
N SER A 14 -12.52 -7.22 1.71
CA SER A 14 -11.43 -7.90 1.02
C SER A 14 -10.84 -8.99 1.92
N THR A 15 -10.47 -10.13 1.34
CA THR A 15 -9.83 -11.24 2.05
C THR A 15 -8.33 -10.99 2.25
N PRO A 16 -7.68 -11.65 3.23
CA PRO A 16 -6.22 -11.64 3.38
C PRO A 16 -5.47 -12.03 2.10
N ALA A 17 -5.99 -12.98 1.34
CA ALA A 17 -5.43 -13.42 0.06
C ALA A 17 -5.50 -12.31 -1.00
N GLN A 18 -6.63 -11.61 -1.11
CA GLN A 18 -6.79 -10.46 -2.02
C GLN A 18 -5.85 -9.31 -1.65
N LYS A 19 -5.69 -9.00 -0.36
CA LYS A 19 -4.72 -7.97 0.09
C LYS A 19 -3.28 -8.37 -0.25
N LYS A 20 -2.91 -9.64 -0.07
CA LYS A 20 -1.59 -10.16 -0.44
C LYS A 20 -1.35 -10.09 -1.95
N ALA A 21 -2.35 -10.44 -2.75
CA ALA A 21 -2.29 -10.35 -4.21
C ALA A 21 -2.09 -8.90 -4.66
N ALA A 22 -2.88 -7.96 -4.12
CA ALA A 22 -2.74 -6.53 -4.42
C ALA A 22 -1.35 -5.98 -4.04
N ALA A 23 -0.81 -6.35 -2.87
CA ALA A 23 0.55 -6.00 -2.49
C ALA A 23 1.61 -6.60 -3.44
N GLY A 24 1.34 -7.80 -3.96
CA GLY A 24 2.15 -8.43 -5.01
C GLY A 24 2.15 -7.62 -6.30
N THR A 25 0.97 -7.26 -6.82
CA THR A 25 0.84 -6.41 -8.01
C THR A 25 1.57 -5.07 -7.87
N ILE A 26 1.48 -4.43 -6.69
CA ILE A 26 2.23 -3.19 -6.44
C ILE A 26 3.75 -3.43 -6.60
N GLU A 27 4.28 -4.49 -6.01
CA GLU A 27 5.71 -4.80 -6.02
C GLU A 27 6.23 -5.25 -7.39
N THR A 28 5.49 -6.11 -8.09
CA THR A 28 5.97 -6.79 -9.29
C THR A 28 5.62 -6.07 -10.57
N GLU A 29 4.59 -5.22 -10.55
CA GLU A 29 4.11 -4.53 -11.75
C GLU A 29 4.15 -3.02 -11.58
N LEU A 30 3.49 -2.46 -10.57
CA LEU A 30 3.29 -1.01 -10.50
C LEU A 30 4.57 -0.25 -10.17
N GLU A 31 5.31 -0.65 -9.13
CA GLU A 31 6.60 -0.05 -8.77
C GLU A 31 7.60 -0.09 -9.96
N PRO A 32 7.90 -1.24 -10.59
CA PRO A 32 8.87 -1.29 -11.69
C PRO A 32 8.40 -0.57 -12.95
N ASN A 33 7.13 -0.71 -13.34
CA ASN A 33 6.62 -0.05 -14.55
C ASN A 33 6.56 1.47 -14.37
N THR A 34 6.17 1.95 -13.19
CA THR A 34 6.16 3.39 -12.86
C THR A 34 7.58 3.96 -12.91
N LYS A 35 8.55 3.26 -12.31
CA LYS A 35 9.96 3.66 -12.36
C LYS A 35 10.46 3.73 -13.81
N LYS A 36 10.20 2.70 -14.62
CA LYS A 36 10.61 2.66 -16.03
C LYS A 36 9.99 3.80 -16.83
N ALA A 37 8.71 4.09 -16.63
CA ALA A 37 8.03 5.19 -17.31
C ALA A 37 8.62 6.55 -16.91
N ALA A 38 8.96 6.74 -15.63
CA ALA A 38 9.64 7.94 -15.16
C ALA A 38 11.02 8.12 -15.78
N GLU A 39 11.86 7.07 -15.79
CA GLU A 39 13.20 7.11 -16.40
C GLU A 39 13.16 7.49 -17.89
N HIS A 40 12.14 7.01 -18.62
CA HIS A 40 11.95 7.39 -20.02
C HIS A 40 11.61 8.88 -20.17
N ALA A 41 10.69 9.38 -19.34
CA ALA A 41 10.32 10.79 -19.34
C ALA A 41 11.51 11.71 -19.00
N ASP A 42 12.38 11.29 -18.07
CA ASP A 42 13.60 12.04 -17.71
C ASP A 42 14.58 12.12 -18.87
N ALA A 43 14.78 11.01 -19.61
CA ALA A 43 15.67 10.96 -20.77
C ALA A 43 15.19 11.87 -21.92
N ASP A 44 13.90 11.84 -22.22
CA ASP A 44 13.30 12.65 -23.28
C ASP A 44 13.34 14.14 -22.91
N THR A 45 13.00 14.47 -21.66
CA THR A 45 13.04 15.85 -21.16
C THR A 45 14.47 16.39 -21.11
N GLY A 46 15.44 15.58 -20.69
CA GLY A 46 16.86 15.94 -20.72
C GLY A 46 17.39 16.17 -22.14
N THR A 47 16.92 15.40 -23.12
CA THR A 47 17.25 15.60 -24.54
C THR A 47 16.66 16.91 -25.05
N ALA A 48 15.39 17.18 -24.76
CA ALA A 48 14.74 18.44 -25.12
C ALA A 48 15.43 19.65 -24.47
N GLN A 49 15.79 19.55 -23.18
CA GLN A 49 16.48 20.63 -22.46
C GLN A 49 17.81 21.00 -23.13
N LYS A 50 18.60 20.01 -23.57
CA LYS A 50 19.85 20.25 -24.32
C LYS A 50 19.58 20.89 -25.68
N GLY A 51 18.53 20.47 -26.38
CA GLY A 51 18.14 21.05 -27.67
C GLY A 51 17.75 22.53 -27.59
N PHE A 52 17.28 22.98 -26.43
CA PHE A 52 16.92 24.39 -26.16
C PHE A 52 17.98 25.16 -25.35
N GLU A 53 19.22 24.67 -25.27
CA GLU A 53 20.27 25.32 -24.49
C GLU A 53 20.48 26.79 -24.91
N GLY A 54 20.55 27.69 -23.93
CA GLY A 54 20.63 29.14 -24.15
C GLY A 54 19.27 29.83 -24.32
N TRP A 55 18.16 29.08 -24.36
CA TRP A 55 16.80 29.63 -24.42
C TRP A 55 16.10 29.50 -23.06
N GLU A 56 15.21 30.44 -22.75
CA GLU A 56 14.35 30.38 -21.56
C GLU A 56 13.52 29.08 -21.48
N THR A 57 13.20 28.48 -22.63
CA THR A 57 12.53 27.17 -22.71
C THR A 57 13.32 26.07 -21.99
N ALA A 58 14.66 26.08 -22.04
CA ALA A 58 15.46 25.09 -21.31
C ALA A 58 15.34 25.25 -19.79
N ALA A 59 15.26 26.49 -19.28
CA ALA A 59 15.01 26.74 -17.87
C ALA A 59 13.60 26.28 -17.44
N GLY A 60 12.61 26.51 -18.30
CA GLY A 60 11.25 26.00 -18.12
C GLY A 60 11.19 24.47 -18.07
N LEU A 61 11.83 23.80 -19.03
CA LEU A 61 11.92 22.33 -19.09
C LEU A 61 12.64 21.76 -17.87
N LYS A 62 13.71 22.41 -17.40
CA LYS A 62 14.39 22.01 -16.16
C LYS A 62 13.44 22.03 -14.96
N LYS A 63 12.65 23.10 -14.81
CA LYS A 63 11.68 23.21 -13.71
C LYS A 63 10.60 22.13 -13.79
N VAL A 64 10.13 21.79 -15.00
CA VAL A 64 9.17 20.71 -15.22
C VAL A 64 9.78 19.37 -14.83
N ALA A 65 11.01 19.08 -15.26
CA ALA A 65 11.75 17.87 -14.90
C ALA A 65 11.92 17.75 -13.37
N ASP A 66 12.41 18.80 -12.72
CA ASP A 66 12.61 18.82 -11.26
C ASP A 66 11.27 18.58 -10.52
N THR A 67 10.15 19.07 -11.05
CA THR A 67 8.81 18.85 -10.46
C THR A 67 8.33 17.43 -10.69
N TRP A 68 8.53 16.88 -11.88
CA TRP A 68 8.21 15.51 -12.23
C TRP A 68 8.93 14.51 -11.32
N ASP A 69 10.23 14.72 -11.09
CA ASP A 69 11.03 13.90 -10.15
C ASP A 69 10.42 13.84 -8.75
N GLN A 70 9.95 14.98 -8.23
CA GLN A 70 9.28 15.01 -6.92
C GLN A 70 7.96 14.24 -6.94
N GLN A 71 7.18 14.34 -8.02
CA GLN A 71 5.92 13.61 -8.17
C GLN A 71 6.16 12.09 -8.24
N VAL A 72 7.14 11.66 -9.03
CA VAL A 72 7.54 10.24 -9.13
C VAL A 72 8.01 9.72 -7.78
N LYS A 73 8.86 10.47 -7.07
CA LYS A 73 9.34 10.10 -5.73
C LYS A 73 8.18 9.92 -4.73
N ASN A 74 7.23 10.86 -4.73
CA ASN A 74 6.06 10.79 -3.86
C ASN A 74 5.16 9.60 -4.21
N LEU A 75 4.94 9.33 -5.50
CA LEU A 75 4.17 8.18 -5.96
C LEU A 75 4.83 6.86 -5.54
N MET A 76 6.14 6.72 -5.76
CA MET A 76 6.89 5.52 -5.34
C MET A 76 6.84 5.32 -3.83
N GLY A 77 6.94 6.40 -3.04
CA GLY A 77 6.77 6.35 -1.60
C GLY A 77 5.38 5.87 -1.17
N ARG A 78 4.33 6.35 -1.85
CA ARG A 78 2.94 5.90 -1.61
C ARG A 78 2.74 4.43 -1.95
N LEU A 79 3.23 3.97 -3.11
CA LEU A 79 3.15 2.55 -3.51
C LEU A 79 3.85 1.66 -2.47
N ALA A 80 5.04 2.02 -2.02
CA ALA A 80 5.76 1.26 -1.00
C ALA A 80 5.01 1.21 0.35
N ALA A 81 4.40 2.33 0.77
CA ALA A 81 3.60 2.41 1.98
C ALA A 81 2.32 1.55 1.87
N GLU A 82 1.59 1.64 0.76
CA GLU A 82 0.38 0.85 0.50
C GLU A 82 0.68 -0.65 0.45
N LYS A 83 1.75 -1.07 -0.23
CA LYS A 83 2.25 -2.45 -0.22
C LYS A 83 2.49 -2.96 1.20
N THR A 84 3.17 -2.16 2.02
CA THR A 84 3.48 -2.51 3.42
C THR A 84 2.20 -2.62 4.26
N ALA A 85 1.28 -1.66 4.11
CA ALA A 85 0.01 -1.67 4.83
C ALA A 85 -0.85 -2.89 4.45
N LEU A 86 -0.94 -3.22 3.16
CA LEU A 86 -1.69 -4.38 2.67
C LEU A 86 -1.13 -5.71 3.22
N ARG A 87 0.21 -5.83 3.31
CA ARG A 87 0.86 -6.99 3.94
C ARG A 87 0.63 -7.06 5.45
N GLY A 88 0.66 -5.90 6.12
CA GLY A 88 0.49 -5.80 7.57
C GLY A 88 -0.94 -6.05 8.06
N ALA A 89 -1.95 -5.69 7.26
CA ALA A 89 -3.37 -5.76 7.66
C ALA A 89 -3.80 -7.17 8.09
N SER A 90 -3.43 -8.21 7.33
CA SER A 90 -3.78 -9.60 7.65
C SER A 90 -3.17 -10.06 8.98
N GLY A 91 -1.94 -9.65 9.26
CA GLY A 91 -1.26 -9.97 10.52
C GLY A 91 -1.78 -9.17 11.73
N LEU A 92 -2.41 -8.01 11.50
CA LEU A 92 -3.07 -7.25 12.56
C LEU A 92 -4.33 -7.97 13.04
N PHE A 93 -5.19 -8.40 12.11
CA PHE A 93 -6.45 -9.10 12.45
C PHE A 93 -6.17 -10.44 13.15
N ALA A 94 -5.28 -11.28 12.62
CA ALA A 94 -4.96 -12.58 13.23
C ALA A 94 -4.42 -12.46 14.67
N ARG A 95 -3.57 -11.45 14.93
CA ARG A 95 -3.04 -11.19 16.28
C ARG A 95 -4.11 -10.69 17.23
N ASN A 96 -4.99 -9.81 16.76
CA ASN A 96 -6.12 -9.32 17.54
C ASN A 96 -7.04 -10.48 17.95
N ASP A 97 -7.41 -11.35 17.00
CA ASP A 97 -8.31 -12.48 17.27
C ASP A 97 -7.70 -13.48 18.25
N THR A 98 -6.40 -13.78 18.10
CA THR A 98 -5.67 -14.64 19.03
C THR A 98 -5.61 -14.02 20.43
N GLY A 99 -5.34 -12.72 20.53
CA GLY A 99 -5.28 -12.02 21.82
C GLY A 99 -6.62 -12.02 22.56
N ILE A 100 -7.70 -11.73 21.83
CA ILE A 100 -9.07 -11.77 22.37
C ILE A 100 -9.45 -13.20 22.78
N GLY A 101 -9.16 -14.21 21.94
CA GLY A 101 -9.38 -15.62 22.29
C GLY A 101 -8.66 -16.03 23.56
N ASN A 102 -7.39 -15.65 23.71
CA ASN A 102 -6.60 -15.91 24.92
C ASN A 102 -7.21 -15.23 26.15
N GLN A 103 -7.74 -14.01 26.02
CA GLN A 103 -8.40 -13.30 27.12
C GLN A 103 -9.68 -14.02 27.58
N PHE A 104 -10.46 -14.54 26.64
CA PHE A 104 -11.65 -15.34 26.96
C PHE A 104 -11.28 -16.67 27.63
N LEU A 105 -10.23 -17.35 27.20
CA LEU A 105 -9.75 -18.58 27.83
C LEU A 105 -9.18 -18.33 29.25
N ALA A 106 -8.52 -17.19 29.45
CA ALA A 106 -7.92 -16.82 30.73
C ALA A 106 -8.95 -16.34 31.78
N THR A 107 -10.18 -15.99 31.35
CA THR A 107 -11.25 -15.53 32.23
C THR A 107 -12.31 -16.62 32.36
N PRO A 108 -12.30 -17.45 33.42
CA PRO A 108 -13.31 -18.47 33.60
C PRO A 108 -14.70 -17.84 33.74
N SER A 109 -15.66 -18.37 32.99
CA SER A 109 -17.05 -17.91 33.05
C SER A 109 -17.63 -18.13 34.45
N LYS A 110 -18.33 -17.13 34.99
CA LYS A 110 -19.09 -17.26 36.25
C LYS A 110 -20.27 -18.24 36.15
N LEU A 111 -20.54 -18.77 34.95
CA LEU A 111 -21.61 -19.73 34.66
C LEU A 111 -21.12 -21.19 34.64
N ASN A 112 -19.83 -21.47 34.83
CA ASN A 112 -19.28 -22.84 34.79
C ASN A 112 -19.69 -23.73 35.99
N GLY A 113 -20.70 -23.34 36.78
CA GLY A 113 -21.15 -24.06 37.97
C GLY A 113 -22.63 -23.86 38.31
N LEU A 114 -23.47 -23.48 37.34
CA LEU A 114 -24.93 -23.40 37.44
C LEU A 114 -25.58 -24.52 36.63
#